data_AF-A0A5N7CJ79-F1
#
_entry.id   AF-A0A5N7CJ79-F1
#
_cell.length_a   1.000
_cell.length_b   1.000
_cell.length_c   1.000
_cell.angle_alpha   90.00
_cell.angle_beta   90.00
_cell.angle_gamma   90.00
#
_symmetry.space_group_name_H-M   'P 1'
#
loop_
_entity.id
_entity.type
_entity.pdbx_description
1 polymer ?
#
loop_
_entity_poly.entity_id
_entity_poly.type
_entity_poly.pdbx_seq_one_letter_code
_entity_poly.pdbx_strand_id
1 'polypeptide(L)'
;MSSSSAYDDSEIFRSYYDLPRNERGLDAVTEWPLMKWANENGARRVHGIDVSVNMLAKANELNSGECITYEQVDLNTIVLPANSYDIIYSSLVFHHTKDGEWFWPVRTYGQEGPRVLEWIADGIPSYHRTIQTYVSAVLENAFELTDLAEWMMPPVSIFPHQDSGRNNHRPVRLIICAKKK
;
A
#
# COMPACT_ATOMS: atom_id res chain seq x y z
N MET A 1 -17.71 6.69 14.03
CA MET A 1 -16.81 6.88 15.19
C MET A 1 -15.39 6.93 14.64
N SER A 2 -14.45 7.63 15.28
CA SER A 2 -13.05 7.56 14.84
C SER A 2 -12.52 6.14 15.07
N SER A 3 -11.95 5.54 14.03
CA SER A 3 -11.20 4.29 14.11
C SER A 3 -9.78 4.61 14.56
N SER A 4 -9.48 4.44 15.85
CA SER A 4 -8.11 4.56 16.35
C SER A 4 -7.21 3.57 15.61
N SER A 5 -6.10 4.04 15.03
CA SER A 5 -5.09 3.15 14.48
C SER A 5 -4.23 2.56 15.59
N ALA A 6 -3.70 1.35 15.38
CA ALA A 6 -2.64 0.82 16.23
C ALA A 6 -1.37 1.70 16.17
N TYR A 7 -1.15 2.37 15.04
CA TYR A 7 -0.05 3.32 14.83
C TYR A 7 -0.26 4.69 15.50
N ASP A 8 -1.43 4.96 16.08
CA ASP A 8 -1.66 6.21 16.81
C ASP A 8 -1.11 6.14 18.25
N ASP A 9 -0.85 4.92 18.74
CA ASP A 9 -0.06 4.66 19.93
C ASP A 9 1.43 4.98 19.70
N SER A 10 2.05 5.65 20.67
CA SER A 10 3.42 6.17 20.55
C SER A 10 4.52 5.13 20.74
N GLU A 11 4.26 4.01 21.42
CA GLU A 11 5.21 2.90 21.54
C GLU A 11 5.17 2.02 20.28
N ILE A 12 3.98 1.70 19.78
CA ILE A 12 3.78 0.95 18.53
C ILE A 12 4.34 1.74 17.33
N PHE A 13 4.02 3.04 17.21
CA PHE A 13 4.55 3.88 16.13
C PHE A 13 6.08 3.95 16.16
N ARG A 14 6.68 4.03 17.34
CA ARG A 14 8.14 4.04 17.49
C ARG A 14 8.77 2.70 17.13
N SER A 15 8.22 1.59 17.64
CA SER A 15 8.68 0.24 17.30
C SER A 15 8.61 -0.02 15.79
N TYR A 16 7.57 0.47 15.12
CA TYR A 16 7.47 0.46 13.66
C TYR A 16 8.53 1.35 12.99
N TYR A 17 8.71 2.58 13.45
CA TYR A 17 9.65 3.54 12.85
C TYR A 17 11.10 3.06 12.95
N ASP A 18 11.50 2.46 14.07
CA ASP A 18 12.85 1.95 14.33
C ASP A 18 13.17 0.63 13.57
N LEU A 19 12.32 0.19 12.62
CA LEU A 19 12.57 -1.00 11.80
C LEU A 19 13.61 -0.77 10.68
N PRO A 20 14.45 -1.78 10.34
CA PRO A 20 15.48 -1.68 9.29
C PRO A 20 15.01 -1.44 7.84
N ARG A 21 13.70 -1.32 7.61
CA ARG A 21 13.08 -0.86 6.35
C ARG A 21 12.68 0.62 6.37
N ASN A 22 12.45 1.19 7.56
CA ASN A 22 12.11 2.60 7.75
C ASN A 22 13.37 3.43 8.04
N GLU A 23 14.41 2.86 8.67
CA GLU A 23 15.76 3.45 8.79
C GLU A 23 16.37 3.90 7.44
N ARG A 24 15.93 3.29 6.33
CA ARG A 24 16.43 3.56 4.97
C ARG A 24 15.65 4.64 4.23
N GLY A 25 14.59 5.19 4.84
CA GLY A 25 13.79 6.27 4.27
C GLY A 25 13.11 5.93 2.93
N LEU A 26 13.12 6.91 2.03
CA LEU A 26 12.33 6.95 0.79
C LEU A 26 12.53 5.74 -0.14
N ASP A 27 13.73 5.15 -0.17
CA ASP A 27 14.06 4.05 -1.11
C ASP A 27 13.44 2.69 -0.75
N ALA A 28 12.88 2.55 0.46
CA ALA A 28 12.38 1.29 1.01
C ALA A 28 10.86 1.20 1.19
N VAL A 29 10.13 2.31 0.98
CA VAL A 29 8.65 2.37 1.03
C VAL A 29 8.13 2.80 -0.32
N THR A 30 7.64 1.86 -1.12
CA THR A 30 7.45 2.02 -2.57
C THR A 30 6.34 2.98 -2.99
N GLU A 31 5.48 3.32 -2.05
CA GLU A 31 4.40 4.31 -2.11
C GLU A 31 4.98 5.71 -2.33
N TRP A 32 6.04 6.06 -1.58
CA TRP A 32 6.53 7.44 -1.49
C TRP A 32 7.26 7.90 -2.75
N PRO A 33 8.18 7.12 -3.37
CA PRO A 33 8.74 7.46 -4.69
C PRO A 33 7.68 7.58 -5.79
N LEU A 34 6.60 6.80 -5.75
CA LEU A 34 5.51 6.90 -6.73
C LEU A 34 4.72 8.19 -6.55
N MET A 35 4.36 8.55 -5.30
CA MET A 35 3.69 9.82 -4.99
C MET A 35 4.55 11.02 -5.36
N LYS A 36 5.86 10.96 -5.09
CA LYS A 36 6.83 11.99 -5.45
C LYS A 36 6.98 12.15 -6.96
N TRP A 37 7.19 11.03 -7.66
CA TRP A 37 7.27 11.00 -9.13
C TRP A 37 6.00 11.59 -9.76
N ALA A 38 4.81 11.23 -9.26
CA ALA A 38 3.54 11.76 -9.76
C ALA A 38 3.45 13.29 -9.58
N ASN A 39 3.84 13.82 -8.41
CA ASN A 39 3.93 15.26 -8.17
C ASN A 39 4.93 15.96 -9.11
N GLU A 40 6.11 15.36 -9.32
CA GLU A 40 7.16 15.90 -10.19
C GLU A 40 6.83 15.79 -11.70
N ASN A 41 5.93 14.88 -12.09
CA ASN A 41 5.57 14.60 -13.49
C ASN A 41 4.14 15.08 -13.85
N GLY A 42 3.62 16.08 -13.13
CA GLY A 42 2.43 16.82 -13.53
C GLY A 42 1.08 16.21 -13.15
N ALA A 43 1.03 15.32 -12.16
CA ALA A 43 -0.24 14.89 -11.57
C ALA A 43 -0.97 16.11 -10.98
N ARG A 44 -2.23 16.32 -11.38
CA ARG A 44 -3.07 17.44 -10.90
C ARG A 44 -3.30 17.41 -9.38
N ARG A 45 -3.30 16.21 -8.79
CA ARG A 45 -3.40 15.95 -7.34
C ARG A 45 -2.90 14.54 -7.06
N VAL A 46 -2.15 14.37 -5.99
CA VAL A 46 -1.78 13.08 -5.39
C VAL A 46 -2.42 13.01 -4.01
N HIS A 47 -3.15 11.95 -3.70
CA HIS A 47 -3.84 11.82 -2.41
C HIS A 47 -3.31 10.62 -1.64
N GLY A 48 -2.58 10.89 -0.55
CA GLY A 48 -2.21 9.89 0.43
C GLY A 48 -3.29 9.74 1.48
N ILE A 49 -3.75 8.51 1.71
CA ILE A 49 -4.70 8.16 2.77
C ILE A 49 -4.11 7.06 3.65
N ASP A 50 -4.23 7.22 4.95
CA ASP A 50 -3.91 6.23 5.97
C ASP A 50 -4.89 6.41 7.13
N VAL A 51 -5.05 5.40 7.98
CA VAL A 51 -5.89 5.49 9.18
C VAL A 51 -5.14 6.17 10.34
N SER A 52 -3.81 6.32 10.28
CA SER A 52 -3.00 6.89 11.36
C SER A 52 -2.56 8.34 11.18
N VAL A 53 -2.72 9.14 12.23
CA VAL A 53 -2.21 10.52 12.27
C VAL A 53 -0.67 10.57 12.27
N ASN A 54 -0.02 9.63 12.94
CA ASN A 54 1.44 9.62 13.08
C ASN A 54 2.12 9.27 11.74
N MET A 55 1.56 8.31 11.00
CA MET A 55 2.02 7.96 9.65
C MET A 55 1.85 9.14 8.68
N LEU A 56 0.70 9.81 8.69
CA LEU A 56 0.42 10.93 7.80
C LEU A 56 1.26 12.17 8.11
N ALA A 57 1.46 12.49 9.40
CA ALA A 57 2.37 13.55 9.81
C ALA A 57 3.79 13.30 9.30
N LYS A 58 4.29 12.06 9.39
CA LYS A 58 5.64 11.71 8.93
C LYS A 58 5.75 11.63 7.40
N ALA A 59 4.72 11.17 6.72
CA ALA A 59 4.65 11.19 5.24
C ALA A 59 4.62 12.63 4.71
N ASN A 60 3.92 13.55 5.38
CA ASN A 60 3.90 14.97 5.04
C ASN A 60 5.25 15.68 5.33
N GLU A 61 5.94 15.29 6.42
CA GLU A 61 7.28 15.78 6.75
C GLU A 61 8.32 15.37 5.69
N LEU A 62 8.30 14.10 5.25
CA LEU A 62 9.34 13.51 4.38
C LEU A 62 9.00 13.54 2.88
N ASN A 63 7.72 13.69 2.52
CA ASN A 63 7.23 13.53 1.15
C ASN A 63 6.05 14.48 0.85
N SER A 64 6.24 15.77 1.14
CA SER A 64 5.34 16.86 0.72
C SER A 64 5.65 17.35 -0.70
N GLY A 65 4.65 17.94 -1.35
CA GLY A 65 4.74 18.51 -2.71
C GLY A 65 3.49 19.32 -3.03
N GLU A 66 3.55 20.24 -3.99
CA GLU A 66 2.46 21.21 -4.25
C GLU A 66 1.10 20.58 -4.56
N CYS A 67 1.07 19.37 -5.13
CA CYS A 67 -0.18 18.65 -5.42
C CYS A 67 -0.46 17.48 -4.48
N ILE A 68 0.41 17.23 -3.48
CA ILE A 68 0.27 16.10 -2.54
C ILE A 68 -0.58 16.55 -1.34
N THR A 69 -1.69 15.86 -1.09
CA THR A 69 -2.49 16.00 0.13
C THR A 69 -2.51 14.70 0.92
N TYR A 70 -2.56 14.80 2.25
CA TYR A 70 -2.64 13.67 3.18
C TYR A 70 -3.92 13.80 4.03
N GLU A 71 -4.78 12.76 4.05
CA GLU A 71 -6.05 12.74 4.80
C GLU A 71 -6.12 11.48 5.69
N GLN A 72 -6.57 11.65 6.95
CA GLN A 72 -6.78 10.51 7.86
C GLN A 72 -8.13 9.85 7.55
N VAL A 73 -8.10 8.64 6.99
CA VAL A 73 -9.32 7.91 6.60
C VAL A 73 -9.17 6.41 6.79
N ASP A 74 -10.19 5.78 7.38
CA ASP A 74 -10.33 4.32 7.39
C ASP A 74 -10.79 3.81 6.02
N LEU A 75 -9.96 2.98 5.39
CA LEU A 75 -10.26 2.26 4.15
C LEU A 75 -11.52 1.37 4.23
N ASN A 76 -11.98 1.00 5.43
CA ASN A 76 -13.22 0.24 5.61
C ASN A 76 -14.49 1.12 5.59
N THR A 77 -14.36 2.45 5.69
CA THR A 77 -15.51 3.40 5.71
C THR A 77 -15.39 4.56 4.73
N ILE A 78 -14.29 4.64 3.96
CA ILE A 78 -14.00 5.76 3.06
C ILE A 78 -15.07 5.93 1.97
N VAL A 79 -15.53 7.17 1.80
CA VAL A 79 -16.41 7.57 0.69
C VAL A 79 -15.62 8.47 -0.25
N LEU A 80 -14.92 7.87 -1.21
CA LEU A 80 -14.22 8.63 -2.26
C LEU A 80 -15.26 9.32 -3.16
N PRO A 81 -15.15 10.64 -3.43
CA PRO A 81 -16.06 11.31 -4.35
C PRO A 81 -15.94 10.74 -5.77
N ALA A 82 -17.08 10.40 -6.38
CA ALA A 82 -17.10 9.94 -7.77
C ALA A 82 -16.44 10.98 -8.71
N ASN A 83 -15.63 10.51 -9.67
CA ASN A 83 -14.83 11.32 -10.62
C ASN A 83 -13.67 12.13 -10.01
N SER A 84 -13.19 11.80 -8.80
CA SER A 84 -12.09 12.56 -8.18
C SER A 84 -10.69 11.93 -8.27
N TYR A 85 -10.57 10.71 -8.83
CA TYR A 85 -9.29 10.01 -9.05
C TYR A 85 -9.29 9.26 -10.38
N ASP A 86 -8.12 9.24 -11.02
CA ASP A 86 -7.87 8.56 -12.30
C ASP A 86 -7.08 7.24 -12.11
N ILE A 87 -6.35 7.10 -10.99
CA ILE A 87 -5.54 5.94 -10.59
C ILE A 87 -5.68 5.73 -9.07
N ILE A 88 -5.72 4.47 -8.61
CA ILE A 88 -5.65 4.07 -7.20
C ILE A 88 -4.52 3.03 -7.04
N TYR A 89 -3.81 3.06 -5.90
CA TYR A 89 -2.58 2.29 -5.68
C TYR A 89 -2.44 1.81 -4.21
N SER A 90 -1.83 0.64 -3.99
CA SER A 90 -1.57 0.04 -2.66
C SER A 90 -0.49 -1.08 -2.73
N SER A 91 0.18 -1.44 -1.62
CA SER A 91 1.10 -2.61 -1.54
C SER A 91 1.21 -3.27 -0.15
N LEU A 92 1.64 -4.54 -0.11
CA LEU A 92 1.90 -5.38 1.07
C LEU A 92 3.05 -6.40 0.78
N VAL A 93 3.72 -7.00 1.78
CA VAL A 93 4.95 -7.82 1.60
C VAL A 93 4.88 -9.27 2.22
N PHE A 94 5.95 -10.10 2.18
CA PHE A 94 5.91 -11.57 2.36
C PHE A 94 6.79 -12.15 3.51
N HIS A 95 6.69 -13.47 3.77
CA HIS A 95 7.44 -14.27 4.77
C HIS A 95 8.51 -15.22 4.13
N HIS A 96 9.19 -16.08 4.90
CA HIS A 96 10.27 -17.01 4.46
C HIS A 96 10.22 -18.43 5.09
N THR A 97 11.02 -19.39 4.60
CA THR A 97 11.20 -20.75 5.16
C THR A 97 12.45 -20.88 6.05
N LYS A 98 12.56 -21.96 6.85
CA LYS A 98 13.78 -22.28 7.61
C LYS A 98 14.98 -22.64 6.73
N ASP A 99 14.74 -23.20 5.56
CA ASP A 99 15.78 -23.71 4.66
C ASP A 99 16.24 -22.68 3.61
N GLY A 100 15.69 -21.45 3.67
CA GLY A 100 16.08 -20.32 2.84
C GLY A 100 15.38 -20.23 1.48
N GLU A 101 14.58 -21.23 1.09
CA GLU A 101 13.78 -21.17 -0.14
C GLU A 101 12.59 -20.21 0.00
N TRP A 102 12.36 -19.43 -1.06
CA TRP A 102 11.27 -18.45 -1.15
C TRP A 102 10.03 -19.10 -1.76
N PHE A 103 9.02 -19.35 -0.93
CA PHE A 103 7.70 -19.84 -1.34
C PHE A 103 6.60 -18.86 -0.93
N TRP A 104 5.47 -18.88 -1.64
CA TRP A 104 4.28 -18.10 -1.27
C TRP A 104 3.12 -19.01 -0.87
N PRO A 105 2.95 -19.31 0.43
CA PRO A 105 1.87 -20.18 0.90
C PRO A 105 0.53 -19.43 0.90
N VAL A 106 -0.15 -19.41 -0.25
CA VAL A 106 -1.52 -18.86 -0.39
C VAL A 106 -2.52 -19.70 0.41
N ARG A 107 -2.64 -19.39 1.71
CA ARG A 107 -3.62 -19.96 2.64
C ARG A 107 -4.59 -18.86 3.06
N THR A 108 -5.84 -19.22 3.34
CA THR A 108 -6.91 -18.29 3.79
C THR A 108 -7.29 -17.17 2.80
N TYR A 109 -6.88 -17.22 1.52
CA TYR A 109 -7.15 -16.15 0.55
C TYR A 109 -8.66 -15.83 0.36
N GLY A 110 -9.55 -16.81 0.51
CA GLY A 110 -11.00 -16.58 0.48
C GLY A 110 -11.60 -16.01 1.77
N GLN A 111 -10.80 -15.77 2.82
CA GLN A 111 -11.25 -15.27 4.12
C GLN A 111 -10.88 -13.79 4.26
N GLU A 112 -11.71 -12.90 3.74
CA GLU A 112 -11.48 -11.45 3.83
C GLU A 112 -11.57 -10.92 5.27
N GLY A 113 -10.99 -9.75 5.52
CA GLY A 113 -10.97 -9.09 6.85
C GLY A 113 -9.56 -8.82 7.39
N PRO A 114 -9.43 -8.47 8.67
CA PRO A 114 -8.14 -8.15 9.29
C PRO A 114 -7.09 -9.26 9.16
N ARG A 115 -5.82 -8.87 9.17
CA ARG A 115 -4.63 -9.72 9.21
C ARG A 115 -3.51 -9.04 9.99
N VAL A 116 -3.09 -9.63 11.11
CA VAL A 116 -1.85 -9.23 11.77
C VAL A 116 -0.67 -9.72 10.92
N LEU A 117 0.27 -8.84 10.57
CA LEU A 117 1.47 -9.18 9.83
C LEU A 117 2.70 -8.93 10.72
N GLU A 118 3.11 -9.97 11.45
CA GLU A 118 4.16 -9.97 12.49
C GLU A 118 5.52 -9.39 12.04
N TRP A 119 5.80 -9.33 10.74
CA TRP A 119 7.03 -8.76 10.18
C TRP A 119 6.90 -7.29 9.73
N ILE A 120 5.68 -6.71 9.66
CA ILE A 120 5.45 -5.29 9.36
C ILE A 120 5.81 -4.42 10.56
N ALA A 121 5.35 -4.86 11.74
CA ALA A 121 5.90 -4.77 13.10
C ALA A 121 4.97 -5.64 13.97
N ASP A 122 5.32 -5.91 15.23
CA ASP A 122 4.46 -6.67 16.13
C ASP A 122 3.08 -5.97 16.29
N GLY A 123 2.00 -6.73 16.12
CA GLY A 123 0.62 -6.30 16.39
C GLY A 123 -0.10 -5.51 15.28
N ILE A 124 0.54 -5.15 14.16
CA ILE A 124 -0.09 -4.27 13.16
C ILE A 124 -1.18 -4.98 12.33
N PRO A 125 -2.42 -4.45 12.27
CA PRO A 125 -3.46 -4.95 11.39
C PRO A 125 -3.36 -4.38 9.97
N SER A 126 -3.19 -5.28 9.01
CA SER A 126 -3.54 -5.08 7.59
C SER A 126 -4.95 -5.58 7.31
N TYR A 127 -5.53 -5.26 6.14
CA TYR A 127 -6.84 -5.77 5.72
C TYR A 127 -6.71 -6.58 4.44
N HIS A 128 -7.07 -7.86 4.49
CA HIS A 128 -7.16 -8.71 3.32
C HIS A 128 -8.49 -8.49 2.59
N ARG A 129 -8.41 -8.43 1.26
CA ARG A 129 -9.51 -8.46 0.28
C ARG A 129 -9.02 -9.22 -0.96
N THR A 130 -9.94 -9.91 -1.63
CA THR A 130 -9.66 -10.61 -2.88
C THR A 130 -9.66 -9.65 -4.07
N ILE A 131 -8.99 -10.04 -5.16
CA ILE A 131 -9.09 -9.35 -6.46
C ILE A 131 -10.55 -9.22 -6.89
N GLN A 132 -11.38 -10.25 -6.64
CA GLN A 132 -12.81 -10.21 -6.94
C GLN A 132 -13.50 -9.03 -6.24
N THR A 133 -13.30 -8.84 -4.93
CA THR A 133 -13.95 -7.76 -4.17
C THR A 133 -13.51 -6.37 -4.66
N TYR A 134 -12.24 -6.18 -5.03
CA TYR A 134 -11.80 -4.92 -5.64
C TYR A 134 -12.42 -4.70 -7.03
N VAL A 135 -12.47 -5.73 -7.89
CA VAL A 135 -13.06 -5.62 -9.24
C VAL A 135 -14.57 -5.43 -9.18
N SER A 136 -15.29 -6.14 -8.29
CA SER A 136 -16.71 -5.91 -7.99
C SER A 136 -16.95 -4.47 -7.56
N ALA A 137 -16.17 -3.95 -6.61
CA ALA A 137 -16.31 -2.57 -6.15
C ALA A 137 -16.15 -1.54 -7.29
N VAL A 138 -15.26 -1.79 -8.27
CA VAL A 138 -15.14 -0.93 -9.47
C VAL A 138 -16.36 -1.06 -10.40
N LEU A 139 -16.81 -2.28 -10.69
CA LEU A 139 -17.87 -2.55 -11.67
C LEU A 139 -19.28 -2.21 -11.19
N GLU A 140 -19.54 -2.36 -9.88
CA GLU A 140 -20.81 -2.06 -9.21
C GLU A 140 -20.98 -0.56 -8.93
N ASN A 141 -19.87 0.15 -8.72
CA ASN A 141 -19.86 1.60 -8.78
C ASN A 141 -19.85 2.10 -10.24
N ALA A 142 -19.93 3.41 -10.44
CA ALA A 142 -20.15 4.01 -11.76
C ALA A 142 -18.96 3.90 -12.76
N PHE A 143 -18.01 2.99 -12.56
CA PHE A 143 -16.77 2.91 -13.35
C PHE A 143 -16.79 1.78 -14.39
N GLU A 144 -16.00 1.98 -15.43
CA GLU A 144 -15.57 1.06 -16.46
C GLU A 144 -14.15 0.60 -16.09
N LEU A 145 -13.95 -0.71 -15.88
CA LEU A 145 -12.61 -1.27 -15.69
C LEU A 145 -11.85 -1.19 -17.02
N THR A 146 -10.74 -0.46 -17.06
CA THR A 146 -9.96 -0.22 -18.29
C THR A 146 -8.65 -0.98 -18.34
N ASP A 147 -8.05 -1.32 -17.20
CA ASP A 147 -6.91 -2.23 -17.09
C ASP A 147 -6.84 -2.89 -15.70
N LEU A 148 -6.23 -4.07 -15.63
CA LEU A 148 -6.03 -4.86 -14.41
C LEU A 148 -4.68 -5.58 -14.49
N ALA A 149 -3.71 -5.13 -13.70
CA ALA A 149 -2.35 -5.66 -13.73
C ALA A 149 -1.90 -6.17 -12.35
N GLU A 150 -1.53 -7.45 -12.31
CA GLU A 150 -0.81 -8.04 -11.18
C GLU A 150 0.69 -7.73 -11.34
N TRP A 151 1.22 -6.73 -10.63
CA TRP A 151 2.60 -6.30 -10.80
C TRP A 151 3.57 -7.29 -10.15
N MET A 152 4.59 -7.69 -10.90
CA MET A 152 5.68 -8.57 -10.47
C MET A 152 6.96 -7.76 -10.29
N MET A 153 7.80 -8.11 -9.31
CA MET A 153 9.15 -7.55 -9.25
C MET A 153 9.97 -8.08 -10.44
N PRO A 154 10.68 -7.24 -11.21
CA PRO A 154 11.55 -7.72 -12.27
C PRO A 154 12.78 -8.44 -11.69
N PRO A 155 13.31 -9.49 -12.35
CA PRO A 155 14.44 -10.26 -11.84
C PRO A 155 15.77 -9.51 -11.76
N VAL A 156 15.84 -8.30 -12.34
CA VAL A 156 16.91 -7.33 -12.16
C VAL A 156 16.30 -6.11 -11.48
N SER A 157 16.59 -5.92 -10.19
CA SER A 157 16.16 -4.73 -9.46
C SER A 157 16.85 -3.49 -10.02
N ILE A 158 16.07 -2.53 -10.50
CA ILE A 158 16.54 -1.17 -10.86
C ILE A 158 16.66 -0.25 -9.64
N PHE A 159 16.26 -0.73 -8.46
CA PHE A 159 16.35 0.00 -7.19
C PHE A 159 17.67 -0.33 -6.48
N PRO A 160 18.23 0.58 -5.65
CA PRO A 160 19.50 0.37 -4.95
C PRO A 160 19.47 -0.75 -3.89
N HIS A 161 18.34 -1.44 -3.75
CA HIS A 161 18.22 -2.68 -2.99
C HIS A 161 18.09 -3.87 -3.94
N GLN A 162 19.06 -4.78 -3.84
CA GLN A 162 18.91 -6.13 -4.36
C GLN A 162 17.86 -6.87 -3.52
N ASP A 163 16.61 -6.77 -3.93
CA ASP A 163 15.77 -7.94 -3.85
C ASP A 163 16.42 -9.03 -4.72
N SER A 164 16.87 -10.10 -4.09
CA SER A 164 17.64 -11.20 -4.71
C SER A 164 16.74 -12.14 -5.54
N GLY A 165 15.79 -11.57 -6.27
CA GLY A 165 14.71 -12.28 -6.96
C GLY A 165 13.64 -12.88 -6.03
N ARG A 166 13.59 -12.50 -4.74
CA ARG A 166 12.69 -13.09 -3.74
C ARG A 166 11.24 -12.79 -4.09
N ASN A 167 10.98 -11.64 -4.70
CA ASN A 167 9.64 -11.25 -5.12
C ASN A 167 9.25 -11.71 -6.55
N ASN A 168 10.10 -12.48 -7.26
CA ASN A 168 9.84 -12.90 -8.65
C ASN A 168 8.76 -13.98 -8.79
N HIS A 169 8.33 -14.60 -7.69
CA HIS A 169 7.53 -15.84 -7.68
C HIS A 169 6.01 -15.67 -7.49
N ARG A 170 5.54 -14.45 -7.23
CA ARG A 170 4.14 -14.10 -6.93
C ARG A 170 3.95 -12.58 -7.21
N PRO A 171 2.72 -12.07 -7.43
CA PRO A 171 2.50 -10.64 -7.64
C PRO A 171 2.58 -9.81 -6.35
N VAL A 172 3.35 -8.73 -6.38
CA VAL A 172 3.65 -7.84 -5.24
C VAL A 172 2.59 -6.77 -5.03
N ARG A 173 1.87 -6.38 -6.08
CA ARG A 173 0.84 -5.33 -6.05
C ARG A 173 -0.27 -5.66 -7.03
N LEU A 174 -1.49 -5.21 -6.69
CA LEU A 174 -2.62 -5.18 -7.61
C LEU A 174 -2.78 -3.75 -8.11
N ILE A 175 -2.72 -3.54 -9.42
CA ILE A 175 -2.96 -2.25 -10.08
C ILE A 175 -4.30 -2.36 -10.82
N ILE A 176 -5.17 -1.38 -10.59
CA ILE A 176 -6.51 -1.31 -11.18
C ILE A 176 -6.68 0.06 -11.83
N CYS A 177 -6.84 0.08 -13.15
CA CYS A 177 -7.17 1.29 -13.89
C CYS A 177 -8.66 1.27 -14.20
N ALA A 178 -9.35 2.36 -13.88
CA ALA A 178 -10.78 2.48 -14.13
C ALA A 178 -11.15 3.92 -14.53
N LYS A 179 -12.08 4.03 -15.47
CA LYS A 179 -12.59 5.29 -16.02
C LYS A 179 -14.06 5.43 -15.61
N LYS A 180 -14.63 6.63 -15.43
CA LYS A 180 -16.09 6.71 -15.25
C LYS A 180 -16.82 6.44 -16.58
N LYS A 181 -17.95 5.73 -16.49
CA LYS A 181 -19.03 5.70 -17.49
C LYS A 181 -19.71 7.07 -17.62
#